data_AF-A0A3B8Y9U0-F1
#
_entry.id   AF-A0A3B8Y9U0-F1
#
_cell.length_a   1.000
_cell.length_b   1.000
_cell.length_c   1.000
_cell.angle_alpha   90.00
_cell.angle_beta   90.00
_cell.angle_gamma   90.00
#
_symmetry.space_group_name_H-M   'P 1'
#
loop_
_entity.id
_entity.type
_entity.pdbx_description
1 polymer ?
#
loop_
_entity_poly.entity_id
_entity_poly.type
_entity_poly.pdbx_seq_one_letter_code
_entity_poly.pdbx_strand_id
1 'polypeptide(L)'
;MRKLIIILTTFFLIISPLNLSKFAIATQEIPTLPGLSCKISPEKQLELQKLNWTDQERWVWKQICEGKEADLNEYIKSKYPKFNNNNFPAETKEIDDLRILTSKFLRTILLYEPFRSSLTERGVIISGAWFQEKLDLYSGIFNQNLSLQKCRFDNSLDLGSIQTKKFISLDGSNIKGGKLYINDAVIGSFLFMRNATFETDIDLVNIKVNSN
;
A
#
# COMPACT_ATOMS: atom_id res chain seq x y z
N MET A 1 67.12 -59.07 30.91
CA MET A 1 65.65 -59.01 31.07
C MET A 1 65.14 -57.68 30.52
N ARG A 2 64.66 -57.65 29.26
CA ARG A 2 64.09 -56.44 28.62
C ARG A 2 62.56 -56.49 28.75
N LYS A 3 61.97 -55.47 29.39
CA LYS A 3 60.52 -55.32 29.55
C LYS A 3 59.93 -54.70 28.28
N LEU A 4 58.95 -55.40 27.69
CA LEU A 4 58.17 -55.00 26.52
C LEU A 4 56.96 -54.19 27.02
N ILE A 5 56.83 -52.93 26.60
CA ILE A 5 55.68 -52.07 26.93
C ILE A 5 54.71 -52.14 25.76
N ILE A 6 53.52 -52.70 26.00
CA ILE A 6 52.41 -52.78 25.04
C ILE A 6 51.55 -51.54 25.23
N ILE A 7 51.50 -50.68 24.21
CA ILE A 7 50.64 -49.48 24.18
C ILE A 7 49.31 -49.89 23.55
N LEU A 8 48.25 -49.88 24.36
CA LEU A 8 46.87 -50.16 23.95
C LEU A 8 46.22 -48.85 23.46
N THR A 9 46.11 -48.66 22.15
CA THR A 9 45.40 -47.51 21.55
C THR A 9 43.90 -47.78 21.52
N THR A 10 43.15 -47.11 22.40
CA THR A 10 41.69 -47.08 22.43
C THR A 10 41.15 -46.17 21.32
N PHE A 11 40.41 -46.78 20.39
CA PHE A 11 39.67 -46.09 19.33
C PHE A 11 38.33 -45.58 19.88
N PHE A 12 38.19 -44.26 20.07
CA PHE A 12 36.92 -43.62 20.41
C PHE A 12 36.15 -43.31 19.11
N LEU A 13 35.04 -44.03 18.88
CA LEU A 13 34.06 -43.71 17.84
C LEU A 13 33.23 -42.51 18.29
N ILE A 14 33.48 -41.35 17.69
CA ILE A 14 32.66 -40.14 17.85
C ILE A 14 31.43 -40.28 16.95
N ILE A 15 30.28 -40.58 17.54
CA ILE A 15 28.98 -40.53 16.85
C ILE A 15 28.51 -39.06 16.89
N SER A 16 28.65 -38.36 15.76
CA SER A 16 28.13 -37.00 15.62
C SER A 16 26.59 -37.01 15.58
N PRO A 17 25.91 -36.11 16.31
CA PRO A 17 24.46 -35.99 16.22
C PRO A 17 24.08 -35.39 14.86
N LEU A 18 23.26 -36.12 14.10
CA LEU A 18 22.60 -35.60 12.89
C LEU A 18 21.80 -34.35 13.27
N ASN A 19 22.24 -33.21 12.75
CA ASN A 19 21.58 -31.93 12.91
C ASN A 19 20.39 -31.90 11.93
N LEU A 20 19.18 -32.17 12.43
CA LEU A 20 17.94 -31.99 11.67
C LEU A 20 17.73 -30.50 11.42
N SER A 21 18.23 -30.02 10.28
CA SER A 21 17.88 -28.70 9.76
C SER A 21 16.36 -28.64 9.54
N LYS A 22 15.69 -27.75 10.28
CA LYS A 22 14.30 -27.37 10.05
C LYS A 22 14.15 -26.88 8.61
N PHE A 23 13.52 -27.68 7.76
CA PHE A 23 13.06 -27.22 6.46
C PHE A 23 11.95 -26.21 6.68
N ALA A 24 12.27 -24.92 6.53
CA ALA A 24 11.26 -23.89 6.35
C ALA A 24 10.61 -24.13 4.99
N ILE A 25 9.38 -24.67 5.01
CA ILE A 25 8.57 -24.78 3.81
C ILE A 25 8.22 -23.35 3.39
N ALA A 26 8.86 -22.87 2.33
CA ALA A 26 8.45 -21.65 1.66
C ALA A 26 7.05 -21.89 1.11
N THR A 27 6.03 -21.37 1.78
CA THR A 27 4.67 -21.31 1.25
C THR A 27 4.70 -20.43 0.02
N GLN A 28 4.70 -21.04 -1.16
CA GLN A 28 4.48 -20.35 -2.42
C GLN A 28 3.12 -19.65 -2.32
N GLU A 29 3.15 -18.32 -2.26
CA GLU A 29 1.94 -17.50 -2.29
C GLU A 29 1.27 -17.71 -3.65
N ILE A 30 0.19 -18.50 -3.66
CA ILE A 30 -0.64 -18.68 -4.84
C ILE A 30 -1.21 -17.30 -5.18
N PRO A 31 -0.95 -16.75 -6.39
CA PRO A 31 -1.48 -15.46 -6.77
C PRO A 31 -3.00 -15.48 -6.63
N THR A 32 -3.55 -14.50 -5.92
CA THR A 32 -4.98 -14.40 -5.67
C THR A 32 -5.72 -14.26 -7.00
N LEU A 33 -6.57 -15.25 -7.30
CA LEU A 33 -7.48 -15.17 -8.45
C LEU A 33 -8.37 -13.92 -8.30
N PRO A 34 -8.62 -13.17 -9.39
CA PRO A 34 -9.52 -12.01 -9.36
C PRO A 34 -10.88 -12.42 -8.77
N GLY A 35 -11.31 -11.72 -7.72
CA GLY A 35 -12.59 -11.97 -7.04
C GLY A 35 -12.53 -12.82 -5.76
N LEU A 36 -11.37 -13.37 -5.39
CA LEU A 36 -11.17 -13.86 -4.03
C LEU A 36 -10.81 -12.67 -3.14
N SER A 37 -11.63 -12.41 -2.12
CA SER A 37 -11.33 -11.41 -1.08
C SER A 37 -9.93 -11.64 -0.50
N CYS A 38 -9.28 -10.57 -0.06
CA CYS A 38 -8.00 -10.63 0.65
C CYS A 38 -8.06 -11.74 1.68
N LYS A 39 -7.24 -12.77 1.49
CA LYS A 39 -7.10 -13.87 2.43
C LYS A 39 -6.30 -13.37 3.65
N ILE A 40 -6.87 -12.43 4.39
CA ILE A 40 -6.37 -12.06 5.71
C ILE A 40 -6.86 -13.15 6.65
N SER A 41 -5.92 -13.83 7.31
CA SER A 41 -6.26 -14.88 8.29
C SER A 41 -7.21 -14.32 9.36
N PRO A 42 -8.11 -15.13 9.93
CA PRO A 42 -9.03 -14.66 10.98
C PRO A 42 -8.31 -13.99 12.16
N GLU A 43 -7.12 -14.47 12.53
CA GLU A 43 -6.28 -13.85 13.55
C GLU A 43 -5.87 -12.42 13.18
N LYS A 44 -5.45 -12.21 11.93
CA LYS A 44 -5.11 -10.88 11.42
C LYS A 44 -6.34 -9.99 11.28
N GLN A 45 -7.53 -10.54 11.01
CA GLN A 45 -8.78 -9.76 11.01
C GLN A 45 -9.10 -9.15 12.38
N LEU A 46 -8.77 -9.85 13.47
CA LEU A 46 -8.89 -9.30 14.82
C LEU A 46 -7.89 -8.16 15.06
N GLU A 47 -6.70 -8.22 14.47
CA GLU A 47 -5.75 -7.10 14.47
C GLU A 47 -6.24 -5.91 13.64
N LEU A 48 -6.96 -6.15 12.53
CA LEU A 48 -7.59 -5.08 11.74
C LEU A 48 -8.57 -4.25 12.56
N GLN A 49 -9.30 -4.87 13.49
CA GLN A 49 -10.23 -4.15 14.35
C GLN A 49 -9.53 -3.18 15.30
N LYS A 50 -8.22 -3.36 15.56
CA LYS A 50 -7.40 -2.43 16.34
C LYS A 50 -6.92 -1.24 15.52
N LEU A 51 -7.02 -1.31 14.19
CA LEU A 51 -6.76 -0.16 13.34
C LEU A 51 -7.97 0.75 13.47
N ASN A 52 -7.75 1.91 14.09
CA ASN A 52 -8.74 2.99 14.25
C ASN A 52 -9.07 3.64 12.90
N TRP A 53 -9.40 2.84 11.89
CA TRP A 53 -9.89 3.31 10.60
C TRP A 53 -11.31 3.83 10.75
N THR A 54 -11.66 4.75 9.89
CA THR A 54 -13.03 5.25 9.73
C THR A 54 -13.90 4.25 8.97
N ASP A 55 -15.22 4.47 8.93
CA ASP A 55 -16.13 3.61 8.16
C ASP A 55 -15.84 3.67 6.66
N GLN A 56 -15.49 4.84 6.14
CA GLN A 56 -15.13 5.02 4.73
C GLN A 56 -13.81 4.34 4.40
N GLU A 57 -12.80 4.40 5.26
CA GLU A 57 -11.52 3.72 5.03
C GLU A 57 -11.69 2.19 5.03
N ARG A 58 -12.52 1.65 5.93
CA ARG A 58 -12.90 0.23 5.91
C ARG A 58 -13.60 -0.13 4.60
N TRP A 59 -14.50 0.71 4.12
CA TRP A 59 -15.19 0.50 2.85
C TRP A 59 -14.21 0.56 1.66
N VAL A 60 -13.31 1.54 1.64
CA VAL A 60 -12.26 1.70 0.61
C VAL A 60 -11.38 0.46 0.58
N TRP A 61 -10.90 -0.01 1.74
CA TRP A 61 -10.12 -1.23 1.84
C TRP A 61 -10.88 -2.42 1.25
N LYS A 62 -12.16 -2.60 1.59
CA LYS A 62 -12.98 -3.69 1.04
C LYS A 62 -13.05 -3.64 -0.48
N GLN A 63 -13.22 -2.47 -1.11
CA GLN A 63 -13.26 -2.36 -2.57
C GLN A 63 -11.91 -2.74 -3.20
N ILE A 64 -10.81 -2.15 -2.71
CA ILE A 64 -9.45 -2.41 -3.20
C ILE A 64 -9.10 -3.89 -3.07
N CYS A 65 -9.50 -4.48 -1.95
CA CYS A 65 -9.31 -5.87 -1.61
C CYS A 65 -10.03 -6.84 -2.56
N GLU A 66 -11.16 -6.41 -3.11
CA GLU A 66 -11.89 -7.14 -4.16
C GLU A 66 -11.37 -6.80 -5.58
N GLY A 67 -10.30 -6.01 -5.70
CA GLY A 67 -9.75 -5.54 -6.96
C GLY A 67 -10.65 -4.53 -7.68
N LYS A 68 -11.53 -3.85 -6.95
CA LYS A 68 -12.43 -2.82 -7.46
C LYS A 68 -11.85 -1.43 -7.21
N GLU A 69 -12.34 -0.47 -7.98
CA GLU A 69 -12.13 0.94 -7.69
C GLU A 69 -12.94 1.35 -6.45
N ALA A 70 -12.30 2.09 -5.56
CA ALA A 70 -12.95 2.69 -4.41
C ALA A 70 -13.38 4.12 -4.74
N ASP A 71 -14.55 4.29 -5.36
CA ASP A 71 -15.13 5.62 -5.62
C ASP A 71 -15.94 6.12 -4.42
N LEU A 72 -15.41 7.11 -3.70
CA LEU A 72 -16.09 7.70 -2.55
C LEU A 72 -17.38 8.44 -2.92
N ASN A 73 -17.56 8.84 -4.19
CA ASN A 73 -18.86 9.35 -4.64
C ASN A 73 -19.94 8.27 -4.61
N GLU A 74 -19.60 7.03 -4.99
CA GLU A 74 -20.52 5.89 -4.89
C GLU A 74 -20.81 5.54 -3.43
N TYR A 75 -19.78 5.56 -2.58
CA TYR A 75 -19.95 5.37 -1.14
C TYR A 75 -20.94 6.36 -0.55
N ILE A 76 -20.79 7.66 -0.86
CA ILE A 76 -21.69 8.71 -0.38
C ILE A 76 -23.09 8.51 -0.93
N LYS A 77 -23.26 8.24 -2.23
CA LYS A 77 -24.59 7.96 -2.82
C LYS A 77 -25.29 6.80 -2.15
N SER A 78 -24.55 5.78 -1.72
CA SER A 78 -25.12 4.63 -0.99
C SER A 78 -25.67 5.02 0.39
N LYS A 79 -25.08 6.02 1.04
CA LYS A 79 -25.55 6.55 2.34
C LYS A 79 -26.61 7.64 2.18
N TYR A 80 -26.50 8.47 1.13
CA TYR A 80 -27.37 9.61 0.86
C TYR A 80 -27.86 9.57 -0.60
N PRO A 81 -28.85 8.72 -0.94
CA PRO A 81 -29.27 8.51 -2.34
C PRO A 81 -29.80 9.76 -3.06
N LYS A 82 -30.23 10.77 -2.29
CA LYS A 82 -30.70 12.06 -2.84
C LYS A 82 -29.55 13.01 -3.21
N PHE A 83 -28.33 12.71 -2.79
CA PHE A 83 -27.15 13.50 -3.10
C PHE A 83 -26.59 13.10 -4.45
N ASN A 84 -26.65 14.01 -5.42
CA ASN A 84 -26.20 13.78 -6.80
C ASN A 84 -24.98 14.63 -7.19
N ASN A 85 -24.41 15.39 -6.25
CA ASN A 85 -23.32 16.31 -6.49
C ASN A 85 -21.97 15.66 -6.22
N ASN A 86 -21.09 15.60 -7.23
CA ASN A 86 -19.73 15.07 -7.06
C ASN A 86 -18.68 16.16 -6.87
N ASN A 87 -19.11 17.42 -6.73
CA ASN A 87 -18.20 18.56 -6.65
C ASN A 87 -17.56 18.67 -5.26
N PHE A 88 -16.39 19.30 -5.24
CA PHE A 88 -15.70 19.72 -4.03
C PHE A 88 -15.78 21.24 -3.86
N PRO A 89 -16.08 21.77 -2.66
CA PRO A 89 -16.65 21.05 -1.50
C PRO A 89 -18.08 20.57 -1.77
N ALA A 90 -18.55 19.60 -0.98
CA ALA A 90 -19.94 19.18 -0.98
C ALA A 90 -20.86 20.25 -0.36
N GLU A 91 -22.17 20.04 -0.47
CA GLU A 91 -23.19 20.94 0.08
C GLU A 91 -23.16 21.01 1.61
N THR A 92 -22.73 19.93 2.27
CA THR A 92 -22.64 19.85 3.72
C THR A 92 -21.30 19.29 4.18
N LYS A 93 -20.85 19.77 5.34
CA LYS A 93 -19.61 19.29 5.98
C LYS A 93 -19.64 17.79 6.25
N GLU A 94 -20.79 17.26 6.67
CA GLU A 94 -20.98 15.82 6.93
C GLU A 94 -20.68 14.97 5.69
N ILE A 95 -21.11 15.41 4.52
CA ILE A 95 -20.85 14.70 3.27
C ILE A 95 -19.37 14.78 2.88
N ASP A 96 -18.76 15.95 3.08
CA ASP A 96 -17.32 16.12 2.87
C ASP A 96 -16.48 15.25 3.82
N ASP A 97 -16.90 15.10 5.08
CA ASP A 97 -16.20 14.28 6.08
C ASP A 97 -16.15 12.78 5.67
N LEU A 98 -17.11 12.31 4.88
CA LEU A 98 -17.13 10.95 4.32
C LEU A 98 -16.11 10.74 3.19
N ARG A 99 -15.55 11.81 2.63
CA ARG A 99 -14.48 11.76 1.63
C ARG A 99 -13.10 11.70 2.28
N ILE A 100 -13.00 11.98 3.57
CA ILE A 100 -11.71 12.11 4.25
C ILE A 100 -11.07 10.73 4.39
N LEU A 101 -9.86 10.60 3.85
CA LEU A 101 -8.96 9.47 4.10
C LEU A 101 -7.69 9.96 4.77
N THR A 102 -7.16 9.17 5.69
CA THR A 102 -5.91 9.50 6.39
C THR A 102 -4.69 9.03 5.61
N SER A 103 -3.58 9.76 5.77
CA SER A 103 -2.25 9.38 5.33
C SER A 103 -1.84 8.05 5.95
N LYS A 104 -2.16 7.87 7.24
CA LYS A 104 -1.93 6.61 7.97
C LYS A 104 -2.59 5.42 7.27
N PHE A 105 -3.86 5.53 6.88
CA PHE A 105 -4.57 4.47 6.17
C PHE A 105 -3.86 4.08 4.87
N LEU A 106 -3.59 5.04 3.99
CA LEU A 106 -3.00 4.75 2.68
C LEU A 106 -1.59 4.16 2.83
N ARG A 107 -0.80 4.70 3.75
CA ARG A 107 0.54 4.18 4.07
C ARG A 107 0.47 2.76 4.64
N THR A 108 -0.49 2.47 5.51
CA THR A 108 -0.74 1.11 6.04
C THR A 108 -1.01 0.13 4.91
N ILE A 109 -1.94 0.43 4.00
CA ILE A 109 -2.33 -0.56 2.98
C ILE A 109 -1.28 -0.78 1.90
N LEU A 110 -0.46 0.24 1.60
CA LEU A 110 0.59 0.15 0.57
C LEU A 110 1.89 -0.47 1.10
N LEU A 111 2.28 -0.17 2.33
CA LEU A 111 3.65 -0.43 2.80
C LEU A 111 3.78 -1.55 3.84
N TYR A 112 2.68 -1.96 4.47
CA TYR A 112 2.73 -2.90 5.61
C TYR A 112 1.98 -4.20 5.34
N GLU A 113 2.50 -5.29 5.90
CA GLU A 113 1.79 -6.57 5.95
C GLU A 113 0.63 -6.54 6.96
N PRO A 114 -0.45 -7.31 6.74
CA PRO A 114 -0.71 -8.19 5.58
C PRO A 114 -1.26 -7.46 4.33
N PHE A 115 -1.45 -6.14 4.40
CA PHE A 115 -2.23 -5.42 3.39
C PHE A 115 -1.56 -5.42 2.04
N ARG A 116 -0.27 -5.09 1.99
CA ARG A 116 0.45 -4.94 0.73
C ARG A 116 0.53 -6.25 -0.07
N SER A 117 0.64 -7.40 0.59
CA SER A 117 0.62 -8.73 -0.04
C SER A 117 -0.78 -9.17 -0.44
N SER A 118 -1.80 -8.58 0.19
CA SER A 118 -3.21 -8.83 -0.14
C SER A 118 -3.73 -8.01 -1.32
N LEU A 119 -2.97 -7.02 -1.79
CA LEU A 119 -3.37 -6.21 -2.94
C LEU A 119 -3.38 -7.04 -4.22
N THR A 120 -4.44 -6.89 -5.01
CA THR A 120 -4.53 -7.51 -6.34
C THR A 120 -3.57 -6.83 -7.33
N GLU A 121 -3.36 -7.44 -8.51
CA GLU A 121 -2.58 -6.86 -9.62
C GLU A 121 -3.09 -5.47 -10.08
N ARG A 122 -4.37 -5.17 -9.84
CA ARG A 122 -4.92 -3.83 -10.14
C ARG A 122 -4.35 -2.76 -9.23
N GLY A 123 -3.91 -3.12 -8.03
CA GLY A 123 -3.38 -2.21 -7.02
C GLY A 123 -4.44 -1.36 -6.33
N VAL A 124 -4.06 -0.15 -5.95
CA VAL A 124 -4.89 0.79 -5.21
C VAL A 124 -5.46 1.82 -6.17
N ILE A 125 -6.78 1.80 -6.37
CA ILE A 125 -7.50 2.77 -7.21
C ILE A 125 -8.57 3.42 -6.33
N ILE A 126 -8.39 4.71 -6.03
CA ILE A 126 -9.27 5.50 -5.18
C ILE A 126 -9.71 6.73 -5.96
N SER A 127 -11.00 7.02 -5.92
CA SER A 127 -11.59 8.19 -6.57
C SER A 127 -12.36 9.06 -5.59
N GLY A 128 -12.24 10.39 -5.73
CA GLY A 128 -13.05 11.34 -4.97
C GLY A 128 -12.71 11.46 -3.48
N ALA A 129 -11.48 11.11 -3.09
CA ALA A 129 -10.98 11.25 -1.72
C ALA A 129 -10.54 12.67 -1.39
N TRP A 130 -10.57 13.01 -0.11
CA TRP A 130 -10.07 14.25 0.44
C TRP A 130 -8.98 13.97 1.49
N PHE A 131 -7.77 14.43 1.23
CA PHE A 131 -6.66 14.38 2.17
C PHE A 131 -6.48 15.76 2.79
N GLN A 132 -6.93 15.89 4.04
CA GLN A 132 -6.78 17.13 4.80
C GLN A 132 -5.38 17.29 5.39
N GLU A 133 -4.68 16.19 5.66
CA GLU A 133 -3.32 16.17 6.19
C GLU A 133 -2.28 15.91 5.09
N LYS A 134 -0.98 16.08 5.40
CA LYS A 134 0.10 15.69 4.49
C LYS A 134 -0.02 14.20 4.18
N LEU A 135 -0.16 13.85 2.91
CA LEU A 135 -0.03 12.46 2.49
C LEU A 135 1.46 12.15 2.28
N ASP A 136 2.00 11.30 3.15
CA ASP A 136 3.43 10.98 3.19
C ASP A 136 3.65 9.50 2.84
N LEU A 137 4.17 9.28 1.63
CA LEU A 137 4.59 7.99 1.13
C LEU A 137 6.10 7.97 0.86
N TYR A 138 6.86 8.89 1.47
CA TYR A 138 8.30 9.03 1.23
C TYR A 138 9.05 7.72 1.45
N SER A 139 9.98 7.41 0.55
CA SER A 139 10.76 6.15 0.52
C SER A 139 9.90 4.87 0.50
N GLY A 140 8.63 4.98 0.09
CA GLY A 140 7.74 3.84 -0.05
C GLY A 140 8.15 2.92 -1.18
N ILE A 141 8.19 1.61 -0.92
CA ILE A 141 8.46 0.58 -1.93
C ILE A 141 7.23 -0.32 -2.05
N PHE A 142 6.59 -0.32 -3.22
CA PHE A 142 5.41 -1.15 -3.51
C PHE A 142 5.38 -1.59 -4.97
N ASN A 143 4.77 -2.74 -5.26
CA ASN A 143 4.79 -3.36 -6.59
C ASN A 143 3.46 -3.24 -7.35
N GLN A 144 2.54 -2.44 -6.83
CA GLN A 144 1.18 -2.29 -7.30
C GLN A 144 0.95 -0.91 -7.94
N ASN A 145 -0.09 -0.79 -8.75
CA ASN A 145 -0.50 0.54 -9.24
C ASN A 145 -1.02 1.38 -8.08
N LEU A 146 -0.79 2.69 -8.13
CA LEU A 146 -1.41 3.66 -7.24
C LEU A 146 -2.12 4.74 -8.08
N SER A 147 -3.45 4.78 -8.00
CA SER A 147 -4.28 5.73 -8.73
C SER A 147 -5.15 6.49 -7.74
N LEU A 148 -4.89 7.79 -7.59
CA LEU A 148 -5.64 8.73 -6.77
C LEU A 148 -6.32 9.73 -7.71
N GLN A 149 -7.52 9.41 -8.16
CA GLN A 149 -8.22 10.14 -9.21
C GLN A 149 -9.24 11.11 -8.63
N LYS A 150 -9.33 12.31 -9.20
CA LYS A 150 -10.30 13.33 -8.78
C LYS A 150 -10.27 13.55 -7.25
N CYS A 151 -9.08 13.42 -6.66
CA CYS A 151 -8.86 13.58 -5.23
C CYS A 151 -8.53 15.04 -4.92
N ARG A 152 -8.77 15.45 -3.69
CA ARG A 152 -8.40 16.78 -3.18
C ARG A 152 -7.32 16.62 -2.11
N PHE A 153 -6.28 17.45 -2.19
CA PHE A 153 -5.20 17.52 -1.21
C PHE A 153 -5.11 18.95 -0.67
N ASP A 154 -5.41 19.13 0.61
CA ASP A 154 -5.31 20.42 1.29
C ASP A 154 -3.95 20.64 1.95
N ASN A 155 -3.04 19.69 1.79
CA ASN A 155 -1.68 19.75 2.27
C ASN A 155 -0.75 19.09 1.25
N SER A 156 0.55 19.05 1.56
CA SER A 156 1.55 18.51 0.65
C SER A 156 1.35 17.01 0.38
N LEU A 157 1.65 16.59 -0.85
CA LEU A 157 1.72 15.20 -1.28
C LEU A 157 3.19 14.83 -1.48
N ASP A 158 3.71 13.96 -0.62
CA ASP A 158 5.11 13.56 -0.63
C ASP A 158 5.26 12.12 -1.13
N LEU A 159 5.72 12.02 -2.38
CA LEU A 159 6.09 10.81 -3.08
C LEU A 159 7.61 10.79 -3.32
N GLY A 160 8.41 11.48 -2.50
CA GLY A 160 9.86 11.48 -2.64
C GLY A 160 10.46 10.09 -2.41
N SER A 161 11.49 9.73 -3.18
CA SER A 161 12.22 8.46 -3.10
C SER A 161 11.36 7.20 -3.23
N ILE A 162 10.13 7.31 -3.73
CA ILE A 162 9.28 6.13 -3.91
C ILE A 162 9.87 5.20 -4.97
N GLN A 163 9.63 3.91 -4.82
CA GLN A 163 10.00 2.91 -5.82
C GLN A 163 8.81 2.02 -6.13
N THR A 164 8.36 2.06 -7.37
CA THR A 164 7.33 1.14 -7.88
C THR A 164 7.69 0.66 -9.27
N LYS A 165 7.34 -0.59 -9.57
CA LYS A 165 7.45 -1.16 -10.93
C LYS A 165 6.27 -0.79 -11.82
N LYS A 166 5.25 -0.17 -11.25
CA LYS A 166 3.95 0.08 -11.87
C LYS A 166 3.74 1.59 -12.06
N PHE A 167 2.53 1.99 -12.46
CA PHE A 167 2.20 3.39 -12.71
C PHE A 167 1.69 4.09 -11.45
N ILE A 168 1.78 5.43 -11.48
CA ILE A 168 1.12 6.33 -10.54
C ILE A 168 0.20 7.27 -11.31
N SER A 169 -1.02 7.46 -10.84
CA SER A 169 -1.96 8.41 -11.42
C SER A 169 -2.51 9.36 -10.37
N LEU A 170 -2.49 10.65 -10.69
CA LEU A 170 -3.13 11.76 -10.00
C LEU A 170 -4.16 12.44 -10.91
N ASP A 171 -4.72 11.73 -11.89
CA ASP A 171 -5.61 12.30 -12.89
C ASP A 171 -6.82 13.00 -12.26
N GLY A 172 -7.09 14.24 -12.69
CA GLY A 172 -8.20 15.06 -12.21
C GLY A 172 -8.07 15.53 -10.76
N SER A 173 -6.96 15.23 -10.09
CA SER A 173 -6.77 15.60 -8.68
C SER A 173 -6.37 17.06 -8.51
N ASN A 174 -6.75 17.64 -7.37
CA ASN A 174 -6.46 19.03 -7.01
C ASN A 174 -5.56 19.09 -5.77
N ILE A 175 -4.37 19.64 -5.94
CA ILE A 175 -3.38 19.85 -4.88
C ILE A 175 -3.36 21.34 -4.54
N LYS A 176 -4.07 21.70 -3.46
CA LYS A 176 -4.33 23.10 -3.06
C LYS A 176 -3.32 23.63 -2.05
N GLY A 177 -3.25 22.99 -0.89
CA GLY A 177 -2.60 23.61 0.28
C GLY A 177 -1.14 23.25 0.47
N GLY A 178 -0.51 22.51 -0.45
CA GLY A 178 0.90 22.17 -0.33
C GLY A 178 1.54 21.71 -1.63
N LYS A 179 2.86 21.47 -1.57
CA LYS A 179 3.66 21.09 -2.73
C LYS A 179 3.47 19.61 -3.06
N LEU A 180 3.62 19.27 -4.33
CA LEU A 180 3.80 17.89 -4.78
C LEU A 180 5.30 17.61 -4.85
N TYR A 181 5.79 16.69 -4.02
CA TYR A 181 7.19 16.23 -4.05
C TYR A 181 7.26 14.85 -4.68
N ILE A 182 8.01 14.70 -5.76
CA ILE A 182 8.31 13.41 -6.42
C ILE A 182 9.82 13.29 -6.68
N ASN A 183 10.63 13.84 -5.77
CA ASN A 183 12.08 13.87 -5.89
C ASN A 183 12.66 12.47 -5.76
N ASP A 184 13.65 12.13 -6.59
CA ASP A 184 14.38 10.85 -6.56
C ASP A 184 13.49 9.59 -6.69
N ALA A 185 12.25 9.75 -7.12
CA ALA A 185 11.32 8.64 -7.30
C ALA A 185 11.68 7.80 -8.52
N VAL A 186 11.47 6.49 -8.42
CA VAL A 186 11.61 5.52 -9.51
C VAL A 186 10.26 4.88 -9.81
N ILE A 187 9.66 5.29 -10.93
CA ILE A 187 8.37 4.79 -11.42
C ILE A 187 8.64 3.91 -12.63
N GLY A 188 8.32 2.62 -12.52
CA GLY A 188 8.64 1.61 -13.53
C GLY A 188 7.77 1.66 -14.78
N SER A 189 6.70 2.46 -14.75
CA SER A 189 5.79 2.66 -15.87
C SER A 189 5.44 4.16 -15.97
N PHE A 190 4.17 4.53 -16.03
CA PHE A 190 3.75 5.90 -16.29
C PHE A 190 3.48 6.72 -15.01
N LEU A 191 3.68 8.05 -15.11
CA LEU A 191 3.15 9.03 -14.18
C LEU A 191 2.06 9.83 -14.91
N PHE A 192 0.80 9.70 -14.47
CA PHE A 192 -0.34 10.43 -15.04
C PHE A 192 -0.78 11.56 -14.13
N MET A 193 -0.93 12.77 -14.69
CA MET A 193 -1.41 13.97 -13.99
C MET A 193 -2.37 14.77 -14.90
N ARG A 194 -3.16 14.09 -15.74
CA ARG A 194 -4.07 14.73 -16.70
C ARG A 194 -5.19 15.43 -15.96
N ASN A 195 -5.49 16.66 -16.34
CA ASN A 195 -6.49 17.50 -15.65
C ASN A 195 -6.21 17.68 -14.15
N ALA A 196 -5.00 17.39 -13.68
CA ALA A 196 -4.61 17.72 -12.31
C ALA A 196 -4.39 19.23 -12.19
N THR A 197 -4.70 19.79 -11.03
CA THR A 197 -4.50 21.20 -10.72
C THR A 197 -3.57 21.33 -9.52
N PHE A 198 -2.65 22.28 -9.59
CA PHE A 198 -1.62 22.54 -8.58
C PHE A 198 -1.66 24.03 -8.26
N GLU A 199 -2.01 24.38 -7.03
CA GLU A 199 -2.03 25.79 -6.58
C GLU A 199 -0.64 26.24 -6.06
N THR A 200 0.29 25.30 -5.88
CA THR A 200 1.68 25.56 -5.46
C THR A 200 2.68 24.80 -6.32
N ASP A 201 3.97 24.94 -6.01
CA ASP A 201 5.07 24.32 -6.75
C ASP A 201 4.98 22.78 -6.81
N ILE A 202 5.49 22.24 -7.92
CA ILE A 202 5.74 20.82 -8.12
C ILE A 202 7.26 20.61 -8.15
N ASP A 203 7.76 19.70 -7.33
CA ASP A 203 9.17 19.33 -7.29
C ASP A 203 9.36 17.92 -7.84
N LEU A 204 10.09 17.82 -8.96
CA LEU A 204 10.32 16.60 -9.74
C LEU A 204 11.82 16.31 -9.92
N VAL A 205 12.65 16.74 -8.96
CA VAL A 205 14.11 16.61 -9.06
C VAL A 205 14.52 15.14 -9.13
N ASN A 206 15.32 14.78 -10.13
CA ASN A 206 15.84 13.42 -10.34
C ASN A 206 14.78 12.31 -10.45
N ILE A 207 13.55 12.63 -10.81
CA ILE A 207 12.55 11.59 -11.07
C ILE A 207 12.97 10.70 -12.24
N LYS A 208 12.83 9.39 -12.06
CA LYS A 208 13.02 8.40 -13.12
C LYS A 208 11.69 7.72 -13.42
N VAL A 209 11.21 7.92 -14.65
CA VAL A 209 10.02 7.27 -15.19
C VAL A 209 10.46 6.36 -16.33
N ASN A 210 10.31 5.04 -16.14
CA ASN A 210 10.68 4.06 -17.16
C ASN A 210 9.48 3.82 -18.09
N SER A 211 9.73 3.77 -19.39
CA SER A 211 8.78 3.20 -20.34
C SER A 211 9.03 1.70 -20.49
N ASN A 212 7.97 0.90 -20.44
CA ASN A 212 8.00 -0.46 -20.98
C ASN A 212 7.99 -0.43 -22.50
#